data_AF-A0AAU6DEQ7-F1
#
_entry.id   AF-A0AAU6DEQ7-F1
#
_cell.length_a   1.000
_cell.length_b   1.000
_cell.length_c   1.000
_cell.angle_alpha   90.00
_cell.angle_beta   90.00
_cell.angle_gamma   90.00
#
_symmetry.space_group_name_H-M   'P 1'
#
loop_
_entity.id
_entity.type
_entity.pdbx_description
1 polymer ?
#
loop_
_entity_poly.entity_id
_entity_poly.type
_entity_poly.pdbx_seq_one_letter_code
_entity_poly.pdbx_strand_id
1 'polypeptide(L)'
;MVSFHRDHVVTEHRDARRGWLLADAELTDPAVAARYAVPFDPMDVPRDRFLVAGEAWRSIRAGEADPKTFGLLIPGAELTGAWFVAGNVRLDLAALNRTETLLWDIWGVGAEDDEGMTDAIRDLYDEVARVAGNEVRYEEARKLFTGHDGLRTPRTVRCLAAFNGPHEVDLRG
;
A
#
# COMPACT_ATOMS: atom_id res chain seq x y z
N MET A 1 -0.62 -19.83 -14.48
CA MET A 1 -1.78 -19.08 -13.94
C MET A 1 -1.19 -18.04 -13.02
N VAL A 2 -1.26 -16.76 -13.40
CA VAL A 2 -0.71 -15.67 -12.58
C VAL A 2 -1.58 -15.56 -11.33
N SER A 3 -0.97 -15.62 -10.14
CA SER A 3 -1.68 -15.47 -8.88
C SER A 3 -2.16 -14.03 -8.72
N PHE A 4 -3.39 -13.85 -8.25
CA PHE A 4 -3.93 -12.53 -7.94
C PHE A 4 -3.37 -12.02 -6.60
N HIS A 5 -2.87 -10.80 -6.57
CA HIS A 5 -2.37 -10.10 -5.40
C HIS A 5 -3.48 -9.25 -4.79
N ARG A 6 -4.04 -9.71 -3.67
CA ARG A 6 -5.10 -9.01 -2.95
C ARG A 6 -4.52 -7.85 -2.16
N ASP A 7 -5.20 -6.71 -2.24
CA ASP A 7 -4.99 -5.57 -1.35
C ASP A 7 -4.99 -6.01 0.11
N HIS A 8 -3.92 -5.69 0.83
CA HIS A 8 -3.74 -6.08 2.22
C HIS A 8 -2.68 -5.21 2.88
N VAL A 9 -2.73 -5.09 4.20
CA VAL A 9 -1.71 -4.37 4.98
C VAL A 9 -1.16 -5.22 6.11
N VAL A 10 0.12 -5.00 6.36
CA VAL A 10 0.85 -5.58 7.49
C VAL A 10 1.61 -4.47 8.21
N THR A 11 2.03 -4.73 9.43
CA THR A 11 2.88 -3.83 10.21
C THR A 11 4.30 -4.38 10.28
N GLU A 12 5.30 -3.51 10.37
CA GLU A 12 6.66 -3.94 10.72
C GLU A 12 6.95 -3.67 12.20
N HIS A 13 7.59 -4.64 12.86
CA HIS A 13 8.12 -4.46 14.21
C HIS A 13 9.59 -4.87 14.26
N ARG A 14 10.35 -4.27 15.18
CA ARG A 14 11.79 -4.50 15.27
C ARG A 14 12.12 -5.54 16.33
N ASP A 15 12.51 -6.72 15.87
CA ASP A 15 13.15 -7.73 16.71
C ASP A 15 14.61 -7.34 16.99
N ALA A 16 15.05 -7.58 18.23
CA ALA A 16 16.38 -7.17 18.69
C ALA A 16 17.53 -7.93 18.00
N ARG A 17 17.27 -9.14 17.48
CA ARG A 17 18.28 -10.03 16.89
C ARG A 17 18.17 -10.11 15.38
N ARG A 18 16.95 -10.11 14.85
CA ARG A 18 16.63 -10.38 13.43
C ARG A 18 16.33 -9.10 12.64
N GLY A 19 16.12 -7.97 13.32
CA GLY A 19 15.76 -6.73 12.66
C GLY A 19 14.25 -6.62 12.40
N TRP A 20 13.86 -6.02 11.28
CA TRP A 20 12.46 -5.77 10.97
C TRP A 20 11.73 -7.04 10.51
N LEU A 21 10.70 -7.42 11.27
CA LEU A 21 9.79 -8.52 10.96
C LEU A 21 8.43 -7.95 10.55
N LEU A 22 7.73 -8.65 9.66
CA LEU A 22 6.36 -8.33 9.27
C LEU A 22 5.39 -9.04 10.23
N ALA A 23 4.35 -8.32 10.63
CA ALA A 23 3.25 -8.80 11.44
C ALA A 23 1.91 -8.52 10.75
N ASP A 24 1.09 -9.56 10.62
CA ASP A 24 -0.25 -9.49 10.06
C ASP A 24 -1.28 -9.61 11.17
N ALA A 25 -1.90 -8.47 11.51
CA ALA A 25 -2.87 -8.40 12.58
C ALA A 25 -4.16 -9.19 12.27
N GLU A 26 -4.56 -9.31 11.01
CA GLU A 26 -5.74 -10.09 10.61
C GLU A 26 -5.51 -11.57 10.91
N LEU A 27 -4.30 -12.06 10.61
CA LEU A 27 -3.93 -13.45 10.85
C LEU A 27 -3.67 -13.80 12.32
N THR A 28 -3.68 -12.82 13.23
CA THR A 28 -3.64 -13.11 14.68
C THR A 28 -4.96 -13.67 15.23
N ASP A 29 -6.07 -13.52 14.50
CA ASP A 29 -7.32 -14.20 14.81
C ASP A 29 -7.21 -15.70 14.45
N PRO A 30 -7.33 -16.63 15.42
CA PRO A 30 -7.22 -18.07 15.15
C PRO A 30 -8.26 -18.59 14.15
N ALA A 31 -9.45 -17.99 14.09
CA ALA A 31 -10.48 -18.40 13.13
C ALA A 31 -10.08 -18.03 11.69
N VAL A 32 -9.48 -16.86 11.51
CA VAL A 32 -8.98 -16.41 10.21
C VAL A 32 -7.75 -17.22 9.79
N ALA A 33 -6.79 -17.38 10.69
CA ALA A 33 -5.59 -18.19 10.45
C ALA A 33 -5.93 -19.64 10.07
N ALA A 34 -6.88 -20.27 10.78
CA ALA A 34 -7.34 -21.62 10.47
C ALA A 34 -8.05 -21.70 9.12
N ARG A 35 -8.84 -20.68 8.75
CA ARG A 35 -9.53 -20.63 7.46
C ARG A 35 -8.56 -20.56 6.28
N TYR A 36 -7.46 -19.83 6.40
CA TYR A 36 -6.45 -19.71 5.34
C TYR A 36 -5.32 -20.73 5.43
N ALA A 37 -5.34 -21.63 6.44
CA ALA A 37 -4.31 -22.63 6.68
C ALA A 37 -2.89 -22.04 6.65
N VAL A 38 -2.71 -20.91 7.33
CA VAL A 38 -1.46 -20.13 7.33
C VAL A 38 -0.32 -20.95 7.95
N PRO A 39 0.75 -21.27 7.21
CA PRO A 39 1.82 -22.16 7.70
C PRO A 39 2.98 -21.40 8.36
N PHE A 40 2.76 -20.17 8.79
CA PHE A 40 3.77 -19.29 9.39
C PHE A 40 3.20 -18.54 10.58
N ASP A 41 4.08 -18.00 11.43
CA ASP A 41 3.71 -17.15 12.56
C ASP A 41 3.19 -15.80 12.04
N PRO A 42 1.96 -15.37 12.37
CA PRO A 42 1.43 -14.05 12.02
C PRO A 42 2.30 -12.88 12.50
N MET A 43 3.17 -13.07 13.50
CA MET A 43 4.11 -12.06 13.99
C MET A 43 5.49 -12.11 13.31
N ASP A 44 5.70 -13.04 12.38
CA ASP A 44 6.92 -13.21 11.58
C ASP A 44 6.54 -13.69 10.17
N VAL A 45 5.78 -12.85 9.45
CA VAL A 45 5.35 -13.12 8.08
C VAL A 45 6.59 -13.15 7.17
N PRO A 46 6.81 -14.25 6.42
CA PRO A 46 7.95 -14.33 5.52
C PRO A 46 7.86 -13.26 4.41
N ARG A 47 8.99 -12.65 4.05
CA ARG A 47 9.07 -11.56 3.05
C ARG A 47 8.62 -11.98 1.64
N ASP A 48 8.61 -13.26 1.34
CA ASP A 48 8.10 -13.82 0.08
C ASP A 48 6.59 -14.11 0.10
N ARG A 49 5.93 -13.87 1.24
CA ARG A 49 4.48 -14.04 1.44
C ARG A 49 3.70 -12.72 1.45
N PHE A 50 4.40 -11.59 1.49
CA PHE A 50 3.82 -10.25 1.36
C PHE A 50 4.66 -9.41 0.40
N LEU A 51 4.02 -8.89 -0.65
CA LEU A 51 4.65 -8.03 -1.64
C LEU A 51 4.31 -6.57 -1.32
N VAL A 52 5.29 -5.78 -0.87
CA VAL A 52 5.10 -4.35 -0.58
C VAL A 52 4.80 -3.56 -1.87
N ALA A 53 4.04 -2.48 -1.77
CA ALA A 53 3.47 -1.81 -2.94
C ALA A 53 4.55 -1.22 -3.86
N GLY A 54 5.65 -0.71 -3.27
CA GLY A 54 6.79 -0.21 -4.04
C GLY A 54 7.44 -1.27 -4.94
N GLU A 55 7.46 -2.54 -4.54
CA GLU A 55 7.96 -3.64 -5.39
C GLU A 55 6.97 -3.97 -6.50
N ALA A 56 5.68 -4.10 -6.16
CA ALA A 56 4.62 -4.36 -7.12
C ALA A 56 4.60 -3.30 -8.22
N TRP A 57 4.71 -2.02 -7.85
CA TRP A 57 4.80 -0.90 -8.78
C TRP A 57 5.99 -1.06 -9.73
N ARG A 58 7.19 -1.32 -9.22
CA ARG A 58 8.39 -1.44 -10.06
C ARG A 58 8.30 -2.63 -11.02
N SER A 59 7.73 -3.77 -10.59
CA SER A 59 7.50 -4.92 -11.48
C SER A 59 6.47 -4.62 -12.57
N ILE A 60 5.39 -3.89 -12.27
CA ILE A 60 4.44 -3.40 -13.29
C ILE A 60 5.17 -2.50 -14.30
N ARG A 61 5.98 -1.56 -13.80
CA ARG A 61 6.70 -0.59 -14.64
C ARG A 61 7.79 -1.21 -15.49
N ALA A 62 8.39 -2.31 -15.03
CA ALA A 62 9.33 -3.12 -15.80
C ALA A 62 8.65 -4.04 -16.83
N GLY A 63 7.31 -4.16 -16.81
CA GLY A 63 6.56 -5.09 -17.65
C GLY A 63 6.65 -6.55 -17.20
N GLU A 64 7.11 -6.78 -15.96
CA GLU A 64 7.28 -8.12 -15.36
C GLU A 64 6.00 -8.62 -14.69
N ALA A 65 5.07 -7.70 -14.38
CA ALA A 65 3.77 -8.02 -13.80
C ALA A 65 2.63 -7.30 -14.52
N ASP A 66 1.49 -7.98 -14.66
CA ASP A 66 0.27 -7.40 -15.21
C ASP A 66 -0.43 -6.56 -14.13
N PRO A 67 -0.65 -5.25 -14.33
CA PRO A 67 -1.33 -4.41 -13.34
C PRO A 67 -2.73 -4.93 -12.96
N LYS A 68 -3.41 -5.67 -13.83
CA LYS A 68 -4.74 -6.24 -13.55
C LYS A 68 -4.73 -7.38 -12.54
N THR A 69 -3.56 -7.91 -12.16
CA THR A 69 -3.46 -8.93 -11.11
C THR A 69 -3.31 -8.36 -9.71
N PHE A 70 -3.34 -7.03 -9.55
CA PHE A 70 -3.21 -6.35 -8.26
C PHE A 70 -4.49 -5.58 -7.91
N GLY A 71 -4.99 -5.77 -6.69
CA GLY A 71 -6.00 -4.89 -6.10
C GLY A 71 -7.05 -5.63 -5.29
N LEU A 72 -8.27 -5.09 -5.30
CA LEU A 72 -9.37 -5.58 -4.47
C LEU A 72 -10.54 -6.05 -5.35
N LEU A 73 -10.98 -7.29 -5.13
CA LEU A 73 -12.15 -7.88 -5.77
C LEU A 73 -13.33 -7.82 -4.80
N ILE A 74 -14.35 -7.03 -5.12
CA ILE A 74 -15.59 -6.93 -4.33
C ILE A 74 -16.78 -7.42 -5.18
N PRO A 75 -17.89 -7.85 -4.56
CA PRO A 75 -19.08 -8.22 -5.33
C PRO A 75 -19.55 -7.10 -6.25
N GLY A 76 -19.50 -7.33 -7.56
CA GLY A 76 -19.95 -6.37 -8.58
C GLY A 76 -18.95 -5.31 -9.01
N ALA A 77 -17.71 -5.30 -8.50
CA ALA A 77 -16.66 -4.39 -8.96
C ALA A 77 -15.25 -4.95 -8.77
N GLU A 78 -14.34 -4.59 -9.66
CA GLU A 78 -12.92 -4.91 -9.59
C GLU A 78 -12.13 -3.60 -9.47
N LEU A 79 -11.49 -3.40 -8.33
CA LEU A 79 -10.61 -2.26 -8.09
C LEU A 79 -9.18 -2.73 -8.32
N THR A 80 -8.78 -2.82 -9.59
CA THR A 80 -7.49 -3.38 -10.01
C THR A 80 -6.78 -2.47 -10.99
N GLY A 81 -5.46 -2.50 -10.98
CA GLY A 81 -4.63 -1.73 -11.91
C GLY A 81 -3.42 -1.07 -11.26
N ALA A 82 -2.61 -0.42 -12.10
CA ALA A 82 -1.46 0.36 -11.67
C ALA A 82 -1.91 1.55 -10.81
N TRP A 83 -3.03 2.18 -11.14
CA TRP A 83 -3.62 3.27 -10.32
C TRP A 83 -3.86 2.84 -8.87
N PHE A 84 -4.30 1.60 -8.66
CA PHE A 84 -4.59 1.05 -7.34
C PHE A 84 -3.29 0.78 -6.56
N VAL A 85 -2.27 0.23 -7.24
CA VAL A 85 -0.94 0.02 -6.65
C VAL A 85 -0.28 1.35 -6.29
N ALA A 86 -0.39 2.39 -7.13
CA ALA A 86 0.09 3.74 -6.80
C ALA A 86 -0.57 4.29 -5.53
N GLY A 87 -1.88 4.06 -5.34
CA GLY A 87 -2.58 4.38 -4.11
C GLY A 87 -1.94 3.73 -2.89
N ASN A 88 -1.62 2.44 -2.97
CA ASN A 88 -0.91 1.72 -1.90
C ASN A 88 0.52 2.23 -1.68
N VAL A 89 1.27 2.56 -2.74
CA VAL A 89 2.60 3.20 -2.62
C VAL A 89 2.51 4.54 -1.86
N ARG A 90 1.44 5.31 -2.07
CA ARG A 90 1.19 6.55 -1.30
C ARG A 90 0.95 6.27 0.19
N LEU A 91 0.19 5.22 0.51
CA LEU A 91 -0.08 4.81 1.89
C LEU A 91 1.20 4.34 2.58
N ASP A 92 2.04 3.54 1.92
CA ASP A 92 3.35 3.12 2.44
C ASP A 92 4.22 4.35 2.77
N LEU A 93 4.28 5.33 1.86
CA LEU A 93 5.03 6.57 2.09
C LEU A 93 4.50 7.35 3.31
N ALA A 94 3.18 7.44 3.48
CA ALA A 94 2.56 8.11 4.62
C ALA A 94 2.84 7.38 5.93
N ALA A 95 2.73 6.05 5.94
CA ALA A 95 3.02 5.21 7.10
C ALA A 95 4.49 5.35 7.56
N LEU A 96 5.43 5.34 6.62
CA LEU A 96 6.85 5.61 6.89
C LEU A 96 7.11 7.00 7.51
N ASN A 97 6.18 7.93 7.29
CA ASN A 97 6.22 9.29 7.84
C ASN A 97 5.35 9.47 9.09
N ARG A 98 4.87 8.37 9.69
CA ARG A 98 4.06 8.32 10.90
C ARG A 98 2.69 8.98 10.75
N THR A 99 2.11 8.90 9.56
CA THR A 99 0.72 9.31 9.34
C THR A 99 -0.16 8.07 9.28
N GLU A 100 -1.08 7.96 10.24
CA GLU A 100 -2.03 6.87 10.35
C GLU A 100 -3.31 7.21 9.57
N THR A 101 -3.46 6.63 8.38
CA THR A 101 -4.67 6.74 7.55
C THR A 101 -5.43 5.42 7.54
N LEU A 102 -6.71 5.46 7.15
CA LEU A 102 -7.42 4.23 6.79
C LEU A 102 -6.93 3.70 5.45
N LEU A 103 -7.16 2.41 5.20
CA LEU A 103 -6.62 1.66 4.05
C LEU A 103 -7.04 2.22 2.69
N TRP A 104 -8.16 2.93 2.63
CA TRP A 104 -8.68 3.53 1.41
C TRP A 104 -8.96 5.04 1.58
N ASP A 105 -8.14 5.71 2.39
CA ASP A 105 -8.07 7.16 2.38
C ASP A 105 -7.32 7.66 1.13
N ILE A 106 -7.89 8.68 0.48
CA ILE A 106 -7.40 9.22 -0.78
C ILE A 106 -7.14 10.71 -0.67
N TRP A 107 -5.99 11.13 -1.21
CA TRP A 107 -5.59 12.54 -1.31
C TRP A 107 -4.54 12.76 -2.41
N GLY A 108 -4.34 14.02 -2.78
CA GLY A 108 -3.19 14.43 -3.56
C GLY A 108 -3.16 13.87 -4.99
N VAL A 109 -1.95 13.59 -5.49
CA VAL A 109 -1.72 13.18 -6.87
C VAL A 109 -1.98 11.69 -7.04
N GLY A 110 -2.84 11.35 -8.01
CA GLY A 110 -3.20 9.98 -8.34
C GLY A 110 -4.23 9.96 -9.49
N ALA A 111 -4.78 8.80 -9.77
CA ALA A 111 -5.84 8.60 -10.75
C ALA A 111 -6.96 7.72 -10.17
N GLU A 112 -8.13 7.75 -10.80
CA GLU A 112 -9.26 6.88 -10.44
C GLU A 112 -9.21 5.53 -11.17
N ASP A 113 -8.50 5.47 -12.29
CA ASP A 113 -8.27 4.26 -13.09
C ASP A 113 -6.93 4.35 -13.86
N ASP A 114 -6.61 3.30 -14.61
CA ASP A 114 -5.36 3.25 -15.41
C ASP A 114 -5.37 4.21 -16.61
N GLU A 115 -6.54 4.62 -17.11
CA GLU A 115 -6.65 5.60 -18.21
C GLU A 115 -6.26 7.00 -17.73
N GLY A 116 -6.62 7.34 -16.49
CA GLY A 116 -6.25 8.59 -15.82
C GLY A 116 -4.79 8.67 -15.36
N MET A 117 -4.04 7.56 -15.41
CA MET A 117 -2.61 7.56 -15.10
C MET A 117 -1.85 8.31 -16.20
N THR A 118 -1.48 9.55 -15.94
CA THR A 118 -0.59 10.32 -16.84
C THR A 118 0.86 9.93 -16.62
N ASP A 119 1.75 10.24 -17.57
CA ASP A 119 3.18 9.98 -17.41
C ASP A 119 3.77 10.73 -16.21
N ALA A 120 3.32 11.96 -15.94
CA ALA A 120 3.74 12.69 -14.74
C ALA A 120 3.34 11.99 -13.43
N ILE A 121 2.16 11.35 -13.38
CA ILE A 121 1.74 10.55 -12.23
C ILE A 121 2.62 9.30 -12.13
N ARG A 122 2.86 8.61 -13.25
CA ARG A 122 3.72 7.40 -13.27
C ARG A 122 5.14 7.72 -12.81
N ASP A 123 5.74 8.79 -13.32
CA ASP A 123 7.10 9.22 -12.97
C ASP A 123 7.20 9.58 -11.48
N LEU A 124 6.19 10.25 -10.93
CA LEU A 124 6.13 10.53 -9.49
C LEU A 124 6.12 9.24 -8.67
N TYR A 125 5.30 8.27 -9.04
CA TYR A 125 5.22 7.00 -8.31
C TYR A 125 6.43 6.09 -8.57
N ASP A 126 7.14 6.24 -9.70
CA ASP A 126 8.46 5.63 -9.94
C ASP A 126 9.47 6.13 -8.89
N GLU A 127 9.46 7.43 -8.55
CA GLU A 127 10.30 8.00 -7.49
C GLU A 127 9.91 7.51 -6.10
N VAL A 128 8.61 7.49 -5.76
CA VAL A 128 8.13 7.04 -4.45
C VAL A 128 8.44 5.56 -4.24
N ALA A 129 8.17 4.72 -5.24
CA ALA A 129 8.41 3.27 -5.16
C ALA A 129 9.89 2.91 -5.02
N ARG A 130 10.81 3.79 -5.44
CA ARG A 130 12.26 3.63 -5.24
C ARG A 130 12.67 3.83 -3.78
N VAL A 131 11.96 4.65 -3.02
CA VAL A 131 12.31 5.01 -1.63
C VAL A 131 11.47 4.26 -0.58
N ALA A 132 10.29 3.78 -0.96
CA ALA A 132 9.33 3.04 -0.12
C ALA A 132 9.13 1.59 -0.63
N GLY A 133 10.21 0.92 -1.04
CA GLY A 133 10.21 -0.51 -1.39
C GLY A 133 10.64 -1.41 -0.22
N ASN A 134 11.11 -2.62 -0.52
CA ASN A 134 11.66 -3.54 0.49
C ASN A 134 12.82 -2.93 1.28
N GLU A 135 13.67 -2.17 0.58
CA GLU A 135 14.74 -1.39 1.21
C GLU A 135 14.31 0.07 1.32
N VAL A 136 13.85 0.45 2.51
CA VAL A 136 13.37 1.80 2.76
C VAL A 136 14.53 2.79 2.86
N ARG A 137 14.46 3.86 2.06
CA ARG A 137 15.39 4.99 2.12
C ARG A 137 14.78 6.12 2.95
N TYR A 138 14.79 5.96 4.27
CA TYR A 138 14.03 6.81 5.20
C TYR A 138 14.22 8.33 5.00
N GLU A 139 15.45 8.81 4.82
CA GLU A 139 15.72 10.24 4.62
C GLU A 139 15.16 10.75 3.29
N GLU A 140 15.27 9.97 2.22
CA GLU A 140 14.74 10.33 0.91
C GLU A 140 13.21 10.27 0.90
N ALA A 141 12.63 9.24 1.52
CA ALA A 141 11.19 9.11 1.72
C ALA A 141 10.63 10.31 2.53
N ARG A 142 11.33 10.73 3.58
CA ARG A 142 10.96 11.90 4.37
C ARG A 142 11.01 13.18 3.55
N LYS A 143 12.08 13.37 2.78
CA LYS A 143 12.25 14.54 1.91
C LYS A 143 11.13 14.62 0.87
N LEU A 144 10.82 13.50 0.22
CA LEU A 144 9.78 13.43 -0.80
C LEU A 144 8.39 13.71 -0.20
N PHE A 145 8.06 13.08 0.92
CA PHE A 145 6.78 13.29 1.62
C PHE A 145 6.59 14.73 2.09
N THR A 146 7.63 15.35 2.66
CA THR A 146 7.53 16.73 3.19
C THR A 146 7.62 17.80 2.10
N GLY A 147 8.30 17.52 0.99
CA GLY A 147 8.56 18.47 -0.08
C GLY A 147 7.52 18.48 -1.21
N HIS A 148 6.59 17.51 -1.24
CA HIS A 148 5.60 17.39 -2.31
C HIS A 148 4.17 17.37 -1.75
N ASP A 149 3.43 18.48 -1.89
CA ASP A 149 2.07 18.62 -1.36
C ASP A 149 1.08 17.59 -1.93
N GLY A 150 1.32 17.10 -3.14
CA GLY A 150 0.53 16.03 -3.74
C GLY A 150 0.77 14.64 -3.12
N LEU A 151 1.83 14.46 -2.32
CA LEU A 151 2.13 13.20 -1.63
C LEU A 151 1.90 13.33 -0.12
N ARG A 152 2.23 14.51 0.44
CA ARG A 152 2.01 14.83 1.84
C ARG A 152 0.55 14.69 2.20
N THR A 153 0.26 13.94 3.25
CA THR A 153 -1.12 13.78 3.71
C THR A 153 -1.67 15.14 4.17
N PRO A 154 -2.79 15.61 3.60
CA PRO A 154 -3.46 16.82 4.04
C PRO A 154 -4.20 16.59 5.36
N ARG A 155 -4.72 17.67 5.94
CA ARG A 155 -5.58 17.60 7.14
C ARG A 155 -6.87 16.82 6.88
N THR A 156 -7.44 16.95 5.69
CA THR A 156 -8.72 16.35 5.32
C THR A 156 -8.52 15.42 4.14
N VAL A 157 -8.97 14.18 4.28
CA VAL A 157 -8.85 13.13 3.25
C VAL A 157 -10.23 12.63 2.84
N ARG A 158 -10.33 12.06 1.64
CA ARG A 158 -11.53 11.33 1.21
C ARG A 158 -11.41 9.88 1.65
N CYS A 159 -12.24 9.45 2.58
CA CYS A 159 -12.30 8.08 3.07
C CYS A 159 -13.26 7.24 2.22
N LEU A 160 -12.78 6.09 1.73
CA LEU A 160 -13.61 5.08 1.05
C LEU A 160 -13.87 3.82 1.90
N ALA A 161 -13.36 3.75 3.14
CA ALA A 161 -13.58 2.61 4.04
C ALA A 161 -15.08 2.46 4.38
N ALA A 162 -15.65 1.34 3.95
CA ALA A 162 -17.09 1.17 3.81
C ALA A 162 -17.81 0.86 5.13
N PHE A 163 -18.54 1.86 5.64
CA PHE A 163 -19.81 1.69 6.35
C PHE A 163 -20.81 2.79 5.96
N ASN A 164 -20.31 4.01 5.72
CA ASN A 164 -21.11 5.19 5.41
C ASN A 164 -21.03 5.67 3.94
N GLY A 165 -20.36 4.91 3.06
CA GLY A 165 -19.99 5.37 1.72
C GLY A 165 -18.85 6.42 1.73
N PRO A 166 -18.47 6.97 0.57
CA PRO A 166 -17.39 7.97 0.47
C PRO A 166 -17.71 9.25 1.27
N HIS A 167 -16.79 9.69 2.13
CA HIS A 167 -16.96 10.91 2.94
C HIS A 167 -15.60 11.56 3.25
N GLU A 168 -15.63 12.81 3.71
CA GLU A 168 -14.42 13.52 4.16
C GLU A 168 -14.14 13.23 5.64
N VAL A 169 -12.86 13.04 5.97
CA VAL A 169 -12.39 12.80 7.35
C VAL A 169 -11.26 13.78 7.66
N ASP A 170 -11.37 14.45 8.81
CA ASP A 170 -10.29 15.25 9.39
C ASP A 170 -9.36 14.35 10.20
N LEU A 171 -8.10 14.25 9.75
CA LEU A 171 -7.05 13.55 10.48
C LEU A 171 -6.65 14.34 11.72
N ARG A 172 -6.42 13.65 12.84
CA ARG A 172 -5.86 14.26 14.05
C ARG A 172 -4.35 14.46 13.84
N GLY A 173 -3.89 15.69 14.05
CA GLY A 173 -2.47 16.07 13.98
C GLY A 173 -1.70 15.86 15.27
#